data_AF-A0A8D5UGA1-F1
#
_entry.id   AF-A0A8D5UGA1-F1
#
_cell.length_a   1.000
_cell.length_b   1.000
_cell.length_c   1.000
_cell.angle_alpha   90.00
_cell.angle_beta   90.00
_cell.angle_gamma   90.00
#
_symmetry.space_group_name_H-M   'P 1'
#
loop_
_entity.id
_entity.type
_entity.pdbx_description
1 polymer ?
#
loop_
_entity_poly.entity_id
_entity_poly.type
_entity_poly.pdbx_seq_one_letter_code
_entity_poly.pdbx_strand_id
1 'polypeptide(L)'
;MAYRLSLRKKQLLVSIHVFSVVAWFGGAMCMLLLGLYMKHADNGEQLYYTLTNMHLIDITLIRYPAIMVFVTGIMLSIWTQWGLIKHCSPS
;
A
#
# COMPACT_ATOMS: atom_id res chain seq x y z
N MET A 1 -17.99 -19.87 -14.43
CA MET A 1 -18.18 -18.87 -15.49
C MET A 1 -17.10 -17.80 -15.34
N ALA A 2 -15.95 -17.94 -16.00
CA ALA A 2 -14.82 -17.03 -15.83
C ALA A 2 -15.15 -15.68 -16.50
N TYR A 3 -15.44 -14.65 -15.71
CA TYR A 3 -15.58 -13.29 -16.21
C TYR A 3 -14.28 -12.87 -16.90
N ARG A 4 -14.24 -12.94 -18.23
CA ARG A 4 -13.12 -12.43 -19.04
C ARG A 4 -13.17 -10.91 -19.01
N LEU A 5 -12.51 -10.30 -18.04
CA LEU A 5 -12.22 -8.88 -18.10
C LEU A 5 -11.39 -8.57 -19.35
N SER A 6 -11.83 -7.56 -20.09
CA SER A 6 -11.06 -6.96 -21.18
C SER A 6 -9.62 -6.70 -20.70
N LEU A 7 -8.63 -7.14 -21.50
CA LEU A 7 -7.19 -7.00 -21.23
C LEU A 7 -6.80 -5.59 -20.76
N ARG A 8 -7.47 -4.55 -21.28
CA ARG A 8 -7.26 -3.15 -20.89
C ARG A 8 -7.63 -2.87 -19.44
N LYS A 9 -8.76 -3.40 -18.96
CA LYS A 9 -9.21 -3.23 -17.56
C LYS A 9 -8.26 -3.93 -16.58
N LYS A 10 -7.74 -5.10 -16.95
CA LYS A 10 -6.75 -5.82 -16.16
C LYS A 10 -5.45 -5.03 -16.04
N GLN A 11 -4.93 -4.47 -17.12
CA GLN A 11 -3.70 -3.66 -17.07
C GLN A 11 -3.88 -2.38 -16.25
N LEU A 12 -5.04 -1.72 -16.36
CA LEU A 12 -5.35 -0.55 -15.54
C LEU A 12 -5.41 -0.90 -14.04
N LEU A 13 -6.04 -2.03 -13.68
CA LEU A 13 -6.10 -2.49 -12.29
C LEU A 13 -4.71 -2.80 -11.71
N VAL A 14 -3.85 -3.46 -12.50
CA VAL A 14 -2.45 -3.73 -12.10
C VAL A 14 -1.68 -2.42 -11.93
N SER A 15 -1.84 -1.47 -12.84
CA SER A 15 -1.19 -0.16 -12.75
C SER A 15 -1.57 0.57 -11.46
N ILE A 16 -2.88 0.69 -11.17
CA ILE A 16 -3.38 1.32 -9.93
C ILE A 16 -2.85 0.61 -8.69
N HIS A 17 -2.82 -0.72 -8.71
CA HIS A 17 -2.27 -1.52 -7.60
C HIS A 17 -0.80 -1.18 -7.37
N VAL A 18 0.03 -1.22 -8.41
CA VAL A 18 1.47 -0.92 -8.31
C VAL A 18 1.70 0.51 -7.83
N PHE A 19 0.99 1.51 -8.37
CA PHE A 19 1.07 2.89 -7.88
C PHE A 19 0.72 3.01 -6.40
N SER A 20 -0.32 2.30 -5.96
CA SER A 20 -0.74 2.30 -4.55
C SER A 20 0.31 1.64 -3.65
N VAL A 21 0.95 0.56 -4.11
CA VAL A 21 2.05 -0.10 -3.40
C VAL A 21 3.27 0.82 -3.29
N VAL A 22 3.64 1.53 -4.37
CA VAL A 22 4.75 2.49 -4.34
C VAL A 22 4.46 3.65 -3.39
N ALA A 23 3.24 4.19 -3.39
CA ALA A 23 2.84 5.24 -2.46
C ALA A 23 2.93 4.77 -0.99
N TRP A 24 2.41 3.57 -0.70
CA TRP A 24 2.49 2.96 0.63
C TRP A 24 3.94 2.73 1.07
N PHE A 25 4.77 2.15 0.18
CA PHE A 25 6.17 1.86 0.47
C PHE A 25 7.00 3.15 0.66
N GLY A 26 6.73 4.18 -0.15
CA GLY A 26 7.33 5.50 0.02
C GLY A 26 6.94 6.13 1.37
N GLY A 27 5.67 6.05 1.75
CA GLY A 27 5.20 6.50 3.07
C GLY A 27 5.90 5.78 4.23
N ALA A 28 6.04 4.46 4.13
CA ALA A 28 6.77 3.65 5.11
C ALA A 28 8.26 4.04 5.21
N MET A 29 8.91 4.31 4.06
CA MET A 29 10.30 4.77 4.03
C MET A 29 10.45 6.15 4.70
N CYS A 30 9.53 7.09 4.43
CA CYS A 30 9.51 8.39 5.09
C CYS A 30 9.32 8.26 6.60
N MET A 31 8.40 7.41 7.06
CA MET A 31 8.24 7.13 8.49
C MET A 31 9.51 6.57 9.13
N LEU A 32 10.21 5.66 8.44
CA LEU A 32 11.46 5.11 8.93
C LEU A 32 12.52 6.19 9.10
N LEU A 33 12.67 7.08 8.12
CA LEU A 33 13.59 8.22 8.19
C LEU A 33 13.24 9.20 9.32
N LEU A 34 11.95 9.56 9.46
CA LEU A 34 11.47 10.41 10.55
C LEU A 34 11.67 9.77 11.92
N GLY A 35 11.50 8.45 12.04
CA GLY A 35 11.77 7.71 13.28
C GLY A 35 13.25 7.73 13.67
N LEU A 36 14.16 7.62 12.69
CA LEU A 36 15.60 7.76 12.91
C LEU A 36 15.98 9.20 13.31
N TYR A 37 15.33 10.19 12.70
CA TYR A 37 15.51 11.61 13.05
C TYR A 37 15.01 11.91 14.46
N MET A 38 13.84 11.37 14.83
CA MET A 38 13.23 11.53 16.16
C MET A 38 14.17 11.07 17.30
N LYS A 39 14.97 10.02 17.06
CA LYS A 39 15.94 9.50 18.04
C LYS A 39 17.01 10.53 18.45
N HIS A 40 17.29 11.51 17.58
CA HIS A 40 18.28 12.56 17.80
C HIS A 40 17.64 13.90 18.17
N ALA A 41 16.36 13.92 18.55
CA ALA A 41 15.68 15.14 18.95
C ALA A 41 16.17 15.61 20.32
N ASP A 42 16.79 16.78 20.38
CA ASP A 42 17.31 17.37 21.62
C ASP A 42 16.23 18.16 22.38
N ASN A 43 15.16 18.60 21.68
CA ASN A 43 14.14 19.50 22.20
C ASN A 43 12.72 18.94 22.03
N GLY A 44 11.83 19.24 22.99
CA GLY A 44 10.43 18.79 22.96
C GLY A 44 9.63 19.31 21.77
N GLU A 45 9.94 20.51 21.26
CA GLU A 45 9.31 21.07 20.06
C GLU A 45 9.68 20.26 18.81
N GLN A 46 10.94 19.88 18.65
CA GLN A 46 11.41 19.07 17.52
C GLN A 46 10.75 17.69 17.52
N LEU A 47 10.55 17.11 18.70
CA LEU A 47 9.79 15.87 18.87
C LEU A 47 8.32 16.04 18.46
N TYR A 48 7.67 17.12 18.91
CA TYR A 48 6.28 17.42 18.57
C TYR A 48 6.09 17.57 17.06
N TYR A 49 6.90 18.40 16.40
CA TYR A 49 6.82 18.57 14.94
C TYR A 49 7.09 17.27 14.18
N THR A 50 8.04 16.46 14.64
CA THR A 50 8.34 15.16 14.03
C THR A 50 7.13 14.22 14.13
N LEU A 51 6.50 14.13 15.29
CA LEU A 51 5.29 13.32 15.51
C LEU A 51 4.10 13.81 14.68
N THR A 52 3.89 15.12 14.57
CA THR A 52 2.85 15.69 13.71
C THR A 52 3.08 15.34 12.24
N ASN A 53 4.31 15.44 11.75
CA ASN A 53 4.65 15.05 10.38
C ASN A 53 4.48 13.55 10.14
N MET A 54 4.89 12.70 11.09
CA MET A 54 4.66 11.25 11.03
C MET A 54 3.17 10.93 10.99
N HIS A 55 2.35 11.64 11.76
CA HIS A 55 0.89 11.48 11.73
C HIS A 55 0.30 11.89 10.37
N LEU A 56 0.75 12.99 9.78
CA LEU A 56 0.32 13.40 8.44
C LEU A 56 0.67 12.36 7.37
N ILE A 57 1.87 11.77 7.45
CA ILE A 57 2.29 10.71 6.54
C ILE A 57 1.47 9.44 6.75
N ASP A 58 1.15 9.07 8.00
CA ASP A 58 0.28 7.94 8.31
C ASP A 58 -1.07 8.08 7.61
N ILE A 59 -1.75 9.21 7.85
CA ILE A 59 -3.10 9.40 7.34
C ILE A 59 -3.13 9.52 5.81
N THR A 60 -2.11 10.12 5.18
CA THR A 60 -2.11 10.40 3.73
C THR A 60 -1.49 9.28 2.90
N LEU A 61 -0.30 8.80 3.28
CA LEU A 61 0.53 7.90 2.47
C LEU A 61 0.51 6.45 2.93
N ILE A 62 0.06 6.16 4.16
CA ILE A 62 -0.04 4.79 4.65
C ILE A 62 -1.49 4.31 4.65
N ARG A 63 -2.39 5.00 5.35
CA ARG A 63 -3.78 4.55 5.56
C ARG A 63 -4.57 4.38 4.26
N TYR A 64 -4.65 5.43 3.43
CA TYR A 64 -5.42 5.34 2.18
C TYR A 64 -4.80 4.38 1.16
N PRO A 65 -3.47 4.41 0.92
CA PRO A 65 -2.84 3.47 0.00
C PRO A 65 -2.95 2.02 0.47
N ALA A 66 -2.84 1.73 1.78
CA ALA A 66 -3.00 0.37 2.30
C ALA A 66 -4.39 -0.22 1.98
N ILE A 67 -5.45 0.57 2.15
CA ILE A 67 -6.82 0.15 1.80
C ILE A 67 -6.93 -0.10 0.29
N MET A 68 -6.36 0.80 -0.53
CA MET A 68 -6.36 0.66 -1.98
C MET A 68 -5.60 -0.59 -2.45
N VAL A 69 -4.41 -0.84 -1.90
CA VAL A 69 -3.61 -2.05 -2.19
C VAL A 69 -4.36 -3.31 -1.78
N PHE A 70 -5.03 -3.30 -0.62
CA PHE A 70 -5.82 -4.44 -0.13
C PHE A 70 -6.98 -4.76 -1.07
N VAL A 71 -7.80 -3.75 -1.41
CA VAL A 71 -8.95 -3.92 -2.31
C VAL A 71 -8.50 -4.36 -3.70
N THR A 72 -7.51 -3.68 -4.28
CA THR A 72 -6.99 -4.02 -5.62
C THR A 72 -6.28 -5.37 -5.64
N GLY A 73 -5.60 -5.77 -4.57
CA GLY A 73 -4.98 -7.09 -4.41
C GLY A 73 -6.00 -8.21 -4.36
N ILE A 74 -7.13 -8.02 -3.67
CA ILE A 74 -8.26 -8.96 -3.66
C ILE A 74 -8.87 -9.06 -5.07
N MET A 75 -9.17 -7.93 -5.71
CA MET A 75 -9.72 -7.92 -7.07
C MET A 75 -8.78 -8.62 -8.06
N LEU A 76 -7.48 -8.38 -7.96
CA LEU A 76 -6.47 -9.06 -8.78
C LEU A 76 -6.43 -10.56 -8.47
N SER A 77 -6.54 -10.99 -7.22
CA SER A 77 -6.53 -12.41 -6.85
C SER A 77 -7.75 -13.18 -7.36
N ILE A 78 -8.92 -12.53 -7.40
CA ILE A 78 -10.17 -13.14 -7.88
C ILE A 78 -10.20 -13.18 -9.42
N TRP A 79 -9.73 -12.12 -10.09
CA TRP A 79 -9.85 -11.98 -11.55
C TRP A 79 -8.61 -12.38 -12.34
N THR A 80 -7.44 -12.40 -11.71
CA THR A 80 -6.22 -12.90 -12.32
C THR A 80 -5.91 -14.27 -11.75
N GLN A 81 -5.40 -15.15 -12.60
CA GLN A 81 -5.23 -16.58 -12.34
C GLN A 81 -4.10 -16.91 -11.35
N TRP A 82 -3.75 -15.96 -10.47
CA TRP A 82 -2.62 -16.00 -9.57
C TRP A 82 -3.06 -16.57 -8.22
N GLY A 83 -2.75 -17.86 -8.02
CA GLY A 83 -2.37 -18.41 -6.72
C GLY A 83 -3.48 -18.90 -5.79
N LEU A 84 -4.38 -18.02 -5.32
CA LEU A 84 -5.19 -18.35 -4.14
C LEU A 84 -6.27 -19.43 -4.35
N ILE A 85 -6.70 -19.66 -5.59
CA ILE A 85 -7.72 -20.69 -5.91
C ILE A 85 -7.11 -21.88 -6.68
N LYS A 86 -5.90 -21.76 -7.22
CA LYS A 86 -5.29 -22.84 -8.01
C LYS A 86 -4.85 -24.05 -7.18
N HIS A 87 -4.63 -23.88 -5.87
CA HIS A 87 -4.24 -24.99 -4.98
C HIS A 87 -5.40 -25.56 -4.14
N CYS A 88 -6.63 -25.02 -4.25
CA CYS A 88 -7.83 -25.54 -3.58
C CYS A 88 -8.85 -26.12 -4.57
N SER A 89 -8.38 -26.76 -5.63
CA SER A 89 -9.19 -27.70 -6.40
C SER A 89 -8.42 -29.03 -6.43
N PRO A 90 -8.99 -30.13 -5.90
CA PRO A 90 -8.33 -31.43 -5.92
C PRO A 90 -8.22 -31.87 -7.38
N SER A 91 -6.99 -32.10 -7.85
CA SER A 91 -6.70 -33.01 -8.95
C SER A 91 -6.26 -34.33 -8.35
#